data_AF-A0A0W0SGG8-F1
#
_entry.id   AF-A0A0W0SGG8-F1
#
_cell.length_a   1.000
_cell.length_b   1.000
_cell.length_c   1.000
_cell.angle_alpha   90.00
_cell.angle_beta   90.00
_cell.angle_gamma   90.00
#
_symmetry.space_group_name_H-M   'P 1'
#
loop_
_entity.id
_entity.type
_entity.pdbx_description
1 polymer ?
#
loop_
_entity_poly.entity_id
_entity_poly.type
_entity_poly.pdbx_seq_one_letter_code
_entity_poly.pdbx_strand_id
1 'polypeptide(L)'
;MGDPQDLFQSDFLTIPLDKYQGDHSPVLVKDDLRWLIAQLYHFVAESPNSSFLLQSNFSYWITYALQCAVNTYDAEAAQQICSLFYQLGQDSSSLMLIFEQTLSGKFAGQTVAYAWMDNLFSATFDPRNTSVIIAINYIFSQLLAQKGDEFSDVVTKNINEGSEKGKNAILVLARALANVAEASENRHTAELIANLLRSFVKKSPLILSTSLTREIIHGSFKGKSGVYVLVGAIKNAVEYQPKLIQIVGDILIDVNNVLPKELSDALCKTHERGPYKGKNTLHIILVSLISAAYLNKNLEAVSVLMHIVHQVWKSNTDGKVTLALLHPIETGEHANINGVMMIVRAMRAAIDHQHQVALFTDFLIDFIQSDPKELGDAFTHHAPASTIGDYTVSPLVLLINTLQNVNNVTLKTSLRNVINKLADSKSAVEMLLSLTGDAKLIFIEELAQVYSLNHKQVTWLAQTDGQQLRASSARLDSCFFLKKNSWGRGQHFFIAPYVSMDEEKTELQDKEDRCLQDDGRRNTMSCSNP
;
A
#
# COMPACT_ATOMS: atom_id res chain seq x y z
N MET A 1 3.00 33.65 -42.67
CA MET A 1 3.50 33.49 -41.29
C MET A 1 3.67 34.89 -40.74
N GLY A 2 3.13 35.20 -39.56
CA GLY A 2 3.26 36.52 -38.94
C GLY A 2 4.66 36.73 -38.37
N ASP A 3 5.01 37.98 -38.04
CA ASP A 3 6.26 38.31 -37.35
C ASP A 3 6.13 37.88 -35.88
N PRO A 4 7.10 37.19 -35.24
CA PRO A 4 7.08 36.95 -33.81
C PRO A 4 6.84 38.21 -32.96
N GLN A 5 7.23 39.39 -33.47
CA GLN A 5 6.96 40.69 -32.83
C GLN A 5 5.46 41.05 -32.78
N ASP A 6 4.63 40.43 -33.61
CA ASP A 6 3.17 40.57 -33.55
C ASP A 6 2.56 39.80 -32.36
N LEU A 7 3.27 38.80 -31.83
CA LEU A 7 2.82 37.95 -30.72
C LEU A 7 3.30 38.45 -29.35
N PHE A 8 4.44 39.15 -29.30
CA PHE A 8 5.05 39.60 -28.06
C PHE A 8 5.19 41.12 -28.03
N GLN A 9 4.57 41.77 -27.04
CA GLN A 9 4.80 43.19 -26.78
C GLN A 9 6.30 43.48 -26.56
N SER A 10 6.76 44.65 -27.00
CA SER A 10 8.08 45.17 -26.61
C SER A 10 8.23 45.13 -25.10
N ASP A 11 9.38 44.72 -24.59
CA ASP A 11 9.66 44.61 -23.15
C ASP A 11 8.79 43.59 -22.39
N PHE A 12 8.24 42.57 -23.06
CA PHE A 12 7.42 41.50 -22.43
C PHE A 12 8.08 40.81 -21.23
N LEU A 13 9.41 40.83 -21.17
CA LEU A 13 10.19 40.30 -20.06
C LEU A 13 10.16 41.21 -18.81
N THR A 14 9.94 42.51 -18.94
CA THR A 14 10.02 43.46 -17.81
C THR A 14 8.70 44.14 -17.49
N ILE A 15 7.73 44.15 -18.41
CA ILE A 15 6.36 44.66 -18.15
C ILE A 15 5.65 43.72 -17.17
N PRO A 16 5.15 44.20 -16.01
CA PRO A 16 4.36 43.35 -15.10
C PRO A 16 3.23 42.60 -15.82
N LEU A 17 3.06 41.31 -15.56
CA LEU A 17 2.08 40.46 -16.27
C LEU A 17 0.63 40.97 -16.18
N ASP A 18 0.26 41.68 -15.11
CA ASP A 18 -1.05 42.32 -14.95
C ASP A 18 -1.27 43.53 -15.89
N LYS A 19 -0.17 44.08 -16.43
CA LYS A 19 -0.15 45.22 -17.36
C LYS A 19 0.20 44.81 -18.79
N TYR A 20 0.47 43.53 -19.01
CA TYR A 20 0.79 43.00 -20.33
C TYR A 20 -0.44 43.08 -21.24
N GLN A 21 -0.32 43.74 -22.39
CA GLN A 21 -1.41 43.91 -23.35
C GLN A 21 -1.22 42.90 -24.49
N GLY A 22 -1.60 41.65 -24.25
CA GLY A 22 -1.49 40.56 -25.22
C GLY A 22 -2.01 39.23 -24.67
N ASP A 23 -1.98 38.16 -25.48
CA ASP A 23 -2.24 36.82 -24.97
C ASP A 23 -1.08 36.40 -24.07
N HIS A 24 -1.36 35.93 -22.86
CA HIS A 24 -0.34 35.44 -21.93
C HIS A 24 0.14 34.04 -22.35
N SER A 25 -0.53 33.38 -23.30
CA SER A 25 -0.19 32.06 -23.80
C SER A 25 -0.47 31.95 -25.30
N PRO A 26 0.20 32.77 -26.14
CA PRO A 26 -0.01 32.77 -27.58
C PRO A 26 0.44 31.42 -28.16
N VAL A 27 -0.31 30.89 -29.12
CA VAL A 27 0.07 29.64 -29.80
C VAL A 27 1.36 29.86 -30.59
N LEU A 28 2.45 29.24 -30.16
CA LEU A 28 3.76 29.40 -30.79
C LEU A 28 3.97 28.34 -31.87
N VAL A 29 4.33 28.77 -33.08
CA VAL A 29 4.97 27.85 -34.04
C VAL A 29 6.46 27.73 -33.74
N LYS A 30 7.15 26.80 -34.41
CA LYS A 30 8.55 26.47 -34.14
C LYS A 30 9.49 27.69 -34.21
N ASP A 31 9.29 28.58 -35.18
CA ASP A 31 10.13 29.76 -35.34
C ASP A 31 9.86 30.81 -34.23
N ASP A 32 8.61 30.98 -33.79
CA ASP A 32 8.27 31.86 -32.66
C ASP A 32 8.89 31.34 -31.35
N LEU A 33 8.87 30.02 -31.15
CA LEU A 33 9.48 29.38 -29.97
C LEU A 33 11.00 29.58 -29.96
N ARG A 34 11.67 29.39 -31.11
CA ARG A 34 13.10 29.65 -31.25
C ARG A 34 13.43 31.12 -31.00
N TRP A 35 12.62 32.03 -31.51
CA TRP A 35 12.76 33.46 -31.27
C TRP A 35 12.63 33.78 -29.77
N LEU A 36 11.59 33.27 -29.11
CA LEU A 36 11.39 33.46 -27.67
C LEU A 36 12.58 32.93 -26.85
N ILE A 37 13.08 31.74 -27.18
CA ILE A 37 14.26 31.16 -26.52
C ILE A 37 15.48 32.07 -26.71
N ALA A 38 15.71 32.57 -27.93
CA ALA A 38 16.81 33.50 -28.19
C ALA A 38 16.71 34.80 -27.36
N GLN A 39 15.50 35.36 -27.23
CA GLN A 39 15.27 36.53 -26.36
C GLN A 39 15.57 36.23 -24.89
N LEU A 40 15.16 35.05 -24.39
CA LEU A 40 15.44 34.62 -23.02
C LEU A 40 16.94 34.43 -22.77
N TYR A 41 17.68 33.86 -23.72
CA TYR A 41 19.13 33.77 -23.67
C TYR A 41 19.80 35.13 -23.63
N HIS A 42 19.38 36.03 -24.52
CA HIS A 42 19.92 37.38 -24.58
C HIS A 42 19.67 38.14 -23.28
N PHE A 43 18.46 38.04 -22.74
CA PHE A 43 18.08 38.65 -21.48
C PHE A 43 18.95 38.16 -20.31
N VAL A 44 19.24 36.86 -20.23
CA VAL A 44 20.16 36.31 -19.22
C VAL A 44 21.59 36.82 -19.41
N ALA A 45 22.07 36.89 -20.65
CA ALA A 45 23.43 37.37 -20.95
C ALA A 45 23.63 38.86 -20.63
N GLU A 46 22.59 39.68 -20.81
CA GLU A 46 22.62 41.12 -20.51
C GLU A 46 22.26 41.47 -19.06
N SER A 47 21.72 40.50 -18.31
CA SER A 47 21.32 40.72 -16.92
C SER A 47 22.53 40.84 -15.99
N PRO A 48 22.71 41.97 -15.28
CA PRO A 48 23.91 42.20 -14.46
C PRO A 48 23.95 41.36 -13.18
N ASN A 49 22.81 40.84 -12.71
CA ASN A 49 22.72 39.91 -11.58
C ASN A 49 21.37 39.14 -11.59
N SER A 50 21.25 38.13 -10.73
CA SER A 50 20.05 37.31 -10.59
C SER A 50 18.83 38.06 -10.05
N SER A 51 19.02 39.15 -9.30
CA SER A 51 17.90 39.93 -8.77
C SER A 51 17.06 40.57 -9.88
N PHE A 52 17.70 40.94 -11.00
CA PHE A 52 17.01 41.47 -12.17
C PHE A 52 16.12 40.41 -12.83
N LEU A 53 16.61 39.17 -12.94
CA LEU A 53 15.81 38.04 -13.43
C LEU A 53 14.59 37.80 -12.55
N LEU A 54 14.76 37.84 -11.23
CA LEU A 54 13.69 37.59 -10.26
C LEU A 54 12.58 38.65 -10.26
N GLN A 55 12.91 39.90 -10.63
CA GLN A 55 11.94 40.99 -10.73
C GLN A 55 11.23 41.05 -12.09
N SER A 56 11.67 40.22 -13.04
CA SER A 56 11.16 40.16 -14.41
C SER A 56 10.15 39.01 -14.58
N ASN A 57 9.54 38.91 -15.76
CA ASN A 57 8.70 37.78 -16.17
C ASN A 57 9.51 36.60 -16.74
N PHE A 58 10.84 36.61 -16.60
CA PHE A 58 11.71 35.55 -17.13
C PHE A 58 11.20 34.15 -16.77
N SER A 59 10.90 33.92 -15.48
CA SER A 59 10.42 32.63 -14.96
C SER A 59 9.11 32.17 -15.58
N TYR A 60 8.20 33.10 -15.90
CA TYR A 60 6.96 32.79 -16.60
C TYR A 60 7.24 32.35 -18.03
N TRP A 61 7.98 33.17 -18.78
CA TRP A 61 8.19 32.94 -20.21
C TRP A 61 9.08 31.73 -20.51
N ILE A 62 10.09 31.45 -19.68
CA ILE A 62 10.90 30.24 -19.85
C ILE A 62 10.11 28.96 -19.52
N THR A 63 9.22 29.02 -18.52
CA THR A 63 8.31 27.92 -18.19
C THR A 63 7.29 27.70 -19.31
N TYR A 64 6.78 28.79 -19.88
CA TYR A 64 5.88 28.76 -21.03
C TYR A 64 6.56 28.18 -22.28
N ALA A 65 7.79 28.62 -22.57
CA ALA A 65 8.59 28.09 -23.67
C ALA A 65 8.85 26.59 -23.51
N LEU A 66 9.16 26.13 -22.29
CA LEU A 66 9.37 24.70 -22.00
C LEU A 66 8.10 23.89 -22.25
N GLN A 67 6.95 24.38 -21.78
CA GLN A 67 5.67 23.75 -22.03
C GLN A 67 5.37 23.65 -23.53
N CYS A 68 5.61 24.71 -24.29
CA CYS A 68 5.44 24.71 -25.75
C CYS A 68 6.37 23.69 -26.42
N ALA A 69 7.64 23.64 -26.02
CA ALA A 69 8.61 22.68 -26.55
C ALA A 69 8.17 21.22 -26.29
N VAL A 70 7.71 20.91 -25.08
CA VAL A 70 7.21 19.56 -24.72
C VAL A 70 5.97 19.20 -25.53
N ASN A 71 5.01 20.12 -25.65
CA ASN A 71 3.76 19.88 -26.37
C ASN A 71 3.93 19.76 -27.89
N THR A 72 4.95 20.40 -28.44
CA THR A 72 5.29 20.33 -29.88
C THR A 72 6.34 19.27 -30.19
N TYR A 73 6.82 18.54 -29.18
CA TYR A 73 7.90 17.55 -29.29
C TYR A 73 9.20 18.14 -29.86
N ASP A 74 9.46 19.43 -29.63
CA ASP A 74 10.68 20.10 -30.07
C ASP A 74 11.81 19.87 -29.06
N ALA A 75 12.48 18.72 -29.21
CA ALA A 75 13.58 18.31 -28.35
C ALA A 75 14.76 19.29 -28.38
N GLU A 76 14.99 19.98 -29.49
CA GLU A 76 16.06 20.98 -29.62
C GLU A 76 15.75 22.21 -28.78
N ALA A 77 14.54 22.75 -28.90
CA ALA A 77 14.06 23.87 -28.10
C ALA A 77 14.11 23.55 -26.60
N ALA A 78 13.63 22.37 -26.21
CA ALA A 78 13.67 21.95 -24.81
C ALA A 78 15.11 21.81 -24.27
N GLN A 79 16.03 21.27 -25.07
CA GLN A 79 17.45 21.18 -24.70
C GLN A 79 18.09 22.56 -24.53
N GLN A 80 17.79 23.53 -25.41
CA GLN A 80 18.25 24.90 -25.27
C GLN A 80 17.72 25.52 -23.98
N ILE A 81 16.43 25.38 -23.68
CA ILE A 81 15.84 25.89 -22.43
C ILE A 81 16.49 25.28 -21.20
N CYS A 82 16.70 23.96 -21.18
CA CYS A 82 17.38 23.31 -20.07
C CYS A 82 18.86 23.69 -19.96
N SER A 83 19.54 23.95 -21.09
CA SER A 83 20.93 24.43 -21.10
C SER A 83 21.04 25.83 -20.49
N LEU A 84 20.10 26.73 -20.79
CA LEU A 84 20.03 28.05 -20.14
C LEU A 84 19.89 27.93 -18.62
N PHE A 85 19.01 27.05 -18.14
CA PHE A 85 18.85 26.81 -16.70
C PHE A 85 20.08 26.15 -16.06
N TYR A 86 20.78 25.29 -16.79
CA TYR A 86 22.06 24.76 -16.34
C TYR A 86 23.11 25.86 -16.16
N GLN A 87 23.18 26.83 -17.08
CA GLN A 87 24.07 27.99 -16.95
C GLN A 87 23.72 28.84 -15.73
N LEU A 88 22.42 29.11 -15.52
CA LEU A 88 21.93 29.81 -14.33
C LEU A 88 22.23 29.03 -13.03
N GLY A 89 22.25 27.70 -13.11
CA GLY A 89 22.54 26.79 -11.99
C GLY A 89 23.98 26.79 -11.48
N GLN A 90 24.90 27.51 -12.13
CA GLN A 90 26.22 27.78 -11.55
C GLN A 90 26.10 28.62 -10.27
N ASP A 91 25.05 29.43 -10.15
CA ASP A 91 24.62 30.04 -8.88
C ASP A 91 23.35 29.35 -8.36
N SER A 92 23.58 28.31 -7.57
CA SER A 92 22.52 27.52 -6.93
C SER A 92 21.51 28.32 -6.12
N SER A 93 21.90 29.48 -5.55
CA SER A 93 21.00 30.31 -4.74
C SER A 93 20.01 31.06 -5.61
N SER A 94 20.50 31.64 -6.70
CA SER A 94 19.66 32.33 -7.67
C SER A 94 18.70 31.38 -8.37
N LEU A 95 19.18 30.18 -8.72
CA LEU A 95 18.33 29.17 -9.33
C LEU A 95 17.25 28.65 -8.38
N MET A 96 17.57 28.48 -7.09
CA MET A 96 16.58 28.11 -6.06
C MET A 96 15.48 29.17 -5.96
N LEU A 97 15.84 30.47 -5.92
CA LEU A 97 14.87 31.56 -5.85
C LEU A 97 13.94 31.58 -7.07
N ILE A 98 14.47 31.29 -8.27
CA ILE A 98 13.67 31.12 -9.49
C ILE A 98 12.65 29.98 -9.30
N PHE A 99 13.09 28.83 -8.80
CA PHE A 99 12.21 27.67 -8.61
C PHE A 99 11.10 27.88 -7.56
N GLU A 100 11.33 28.75 -6.57
CA GLU A 100 10.34 29.13 -5.56
C GLU A 100 9.28 30.12 -6.09
N GLN A 101 9.58 30.88 -7.14
CA GLN A 101 8.68 31.92 -7.63
C GLN A 101 7.29 31.37 -7.99
N THR A 102 6.27 32.07 -7.50
CA THR A 102 4.88 31.81 -7.87
C THR A 102 4.57 32.49 -9.19
N LEU A 103 4.04 31.72 -10.13
CA LEU A 103 3.72 32.16 -11.47
C LEU A 103 2.32 32.76 -11.55
N SER A 104 2.14 33.62 -12.56
CA SER A 104 0.86 34.23 -12.93
C SER A 104 0.35 33.65 -14.25
N GLY A 105 -0.69 34.24 -14.85
CA GLY A 105 -1.20 33.84 -16.16
C GLY A 105 -1.69 32.39 -16.20
N LYS A 106 -1.29 31.63 -17.22
CA LYS A 106 -1.71 30.22 -17.39
C LYS A 106 -1.26 29.30 -16.24
N PHE A 107 -0.20 29.69 -15.53
CA PHE A 107 0.35 28.93 -14.40
C PHE A 107 -0.03 29.55 -13.05
N ALA A 108 -1.08 30.37 -12.99
CA ALA A 108 -1.48 31.09 -11.79
C ALA A 108 -1.51 30.19 -10.54
N GLY A 109 -0.78 30.62 -9.51
CA GLY A 109 -0.67 29.95 -8.21
C GLY A 109 0.35 28.82 -8.16
N GLN A 110 0.93 28.39 -9.29
CA GLN A 110 1.96 27.35 -9.35
C GLN A 110 3.34 27.92 -9.06
N THR A 111 4.21 27.17 -8.40
CA THR A 111 5.64 27.50 -8.39
C THR A 111 6.30 27.07 -9.70
N VAL A 112 7.43 27.68 -10.07
CA VAL A 112 8.24 27.23 -11.21
C VAL A 112 8.62 25.75 -11.04
N ALA A 113 8.98 25.32 -9.83
CA ALA A 113 9.32 23.92 -9.55
C ALA A 113 8.14 22.97 -9.85
N TYR A 114 6.92 23.37 -9.49
CA TYR A 114 5.72 22.60 -9.82
C TYR A 114 5.49 22.53 -11.32
N ALA A 115 5.50 23.67 -12.01
CA ALA A 115 5.21 23.74 -13.44
C ALA A 115 6.25 22.96 -14.27
N TRP A 116 7.52 22.97 -13.87
CA TRP A 116 8.57 22.18 -14.50
C TRP A 116 8.39 20.68 -14.27
N MET A 117 7.96 20.28 -13.07
CA MET A 117 7.63 18.88 -12.80
C MET A 117 6.40 18.42 -13.58
N ASP A 118 5.42 19.30 -13.81
CA ASP A 118 4.25 19.03 -14.64
C ASP A 118 4.61 18.93 -16.13
N ASN A 119 5.59 19.71 -16.60
CA ASN A 119 6.18 19.53 -17.93
C ASN A 119 6.95 18.19 -18.02
N LEU A 120 7.69 17.78 -16.98
CA LEU A 120 8.31 16.45 -16.91
C LEU A 120 7.24 15.35 -16.98
N PHE A 121 6.14 15.49 -16.23
CA PHE A 121 5.00 14.57 -16.31
C PHE A 121 4.42 14.52 -17.73
N SER A 122 4.18 15.67 -18.36
CA SER A 122 3.68 15.75 -19.74
C SER A 122 4.63 15.12 -20.75
N ALA A 123 5.94 15.25 -20.54
CA ALA A 123 6.95 14.61 -21.36
C ALA A 123 6.91 13.07 -21.30
N THR A 124 6.36 12.48 -20.24
CA THR A 124 6.28 11.01 -20.10
C THR A 124 5.32 10.33 -21.09
N PHE A 125 4.43 11.09 -21.73
CA PHE A 125 3.47 10.53 -22.69
C PHE A 125 4.06 10.28 -24.09
N ASP A 126 5.27 10.78 -24.38
CA ASP A 126 5.90 10.60 -25.69
C ASP A 126 7.41 10.38 -25.59
N PRO A 127 7.96 9.29 -26.16
CA PRO A 127 9.37 8.96 -26.05
C PRO A 127 10.30 10.01 -26.69
N ARG A 128 9.83 10.84 -27.63
CA ARG A 128 10.62 11.94 -28.23
C ARG A 128 11.04 12.98 -27.20
N ASN A 129 10.31 13.09 -26.08
CA ASN A 129 10.61 14.02 -24.99
C ASN A 129 11.58 13.44 -23.92
N THR A 130 12.18 12.27 -24.15
CA THR A 130 13.11 11.65 -23.19
C THR A 130 14.28 12.58 -22.81
N SER A 131 14.80 13.38 -23.76
CA SER A 131 15.85 14.37 -23.49
C SER A 131 15.43 15.42 -22.47
N VAL A 132 14.16 15.85 -22.50
CA VAL A 132 13.59 16.81 -21.56
C VAL A 132 13.55 16.23 -20.16
N ILE A 133 13.09 14.97 -20.05
CA ILE A 133 13.05 14.25 -18.77
C ILE A 133 14.46 14.15 -18.17
N ILE A 134 15.45 13.78 -18.98
CA ILE A 134 16.86 13.70 -18.54
C ILE A 134 17.36 15.06 -18.04
N ALA A 135 17.11 16.13 -18.79
CA ALA A 135 17.64 17.44 -18.46
C ALA A 135 17.00 18.02 -17.18
N ILE A 136 15.66 17.93 -17.04
CA ILE A 136 14.97 18.34 -15.81
C ILE A 136 15.46 17.50 -14.63
N ASN A 137 15.57 16.18 -14.79
CA ASN A 137 16.02 15.29 -13.73
C ASN A 137 17.45 15.65 -13.25
N TYR A 138 18.34 15.96 -14.19
CA TYR A 138 19.70 16.41 -13.89
C TYR A 138 19.71 17.74 -13.12
N ILE A 139 18.96 18.76 -13.57
CA ILE A 139 18.87 20.06 -12.89
C ILE A 139 18.36 19.89 -11.45
N PHE A 140 17.28 19.13 -11.27
CA PHE A 140 16.71 18.87 -9.94
C PHE A 140 17.66 18.07 -9.06
N SER A 141 18.40 17.10 -9.62
CA SER A 141 19.42 16.35 -8.88
C SER A 141 20.57 17.24 -8.41
N GLN A 142 21.04 18.17 -9.25
CA GLN A 142 22.10 19.12 -8.89
C GLN A 142 21.64 20.08 -7.78
N LEU A 143 20.44 20.66 -7.94
CA LEU A 143 19.86 21.54 -6.92
C LEU A 143 19.66 20.81 -5.60
N LEU A 144 19.14 19.58 -5.64
CA LEU A 144 18.99 18.77 -4.43
C LEU A 144 20.34 18.49 -3.77
N ALA A 145 21.38 18.18 -4.55
CA ALA A 145 22.71 17.93 -4.01
C ALA A 145 23.28 19.16 -3.28
N GLN A 146 23.08 20.35 -3.84
CA GLN A 146 23.63 21.62 -3.37
C GLN A 146 22.80 22.29 -2.26
N LYS A 147 21.47 22.25 -2.36
CA LYS A 147 20.52 22.96 -1.48
C LYS A 147 19.79 22.08 -0.49
N GLY A 148 19.73 20.77 -0.73
CA GLY A 148 19.15 19.80 0.20
C GLY A 148 17.72 20.15 0.61
N ASP A 149 17.51 20.29 1.93
CA ASP A 149 16.20 20.56 2.55
C ASP A 149 15.54 21.82 2.01
N GLU A 150 16.30 22.86 1.71
CA GLU A 150 15.78 24.13 1.19
C GLU A 150 15.03 23.90 -0.15
N PHE A 151 15.59 23.06 -1.02
CA PHE A 151 14.93 22.70 -2.28
C PHE A 151 13.78 21.71 -2.07
N SER A 152 13.93 20.78 -1.12
CA SER A 152 12.87 19.85 -0.73
C SER A 152 11.62 20.58 -0.22
N ASP A 153 11.76 21.67 0.52
CA ASP A 153 10.65 22.51 0.97
C ASP A 153 9.93 23.16 -0.22
N VAL A 154 10.68 23.65 -1.21
CA VAL A 154 10.10 24.24 -2.44
C VAL A 154 9.27 23.21 -3.22
N VAL A 155 9.79 21.99 -3.43
CA VAL A 155 9.10 20.96 -4.22
C VAL A 155 7.95 20.27 -3.48
N THR A 156 7.92 20.35 -2.15
CA THR A 156 6.82 19.80 -1.32
C THR A 156 5.74 20.82 -0.97
N LYS A 157 5.95 22.11 -1.27
CA LYS A 157 4.96 23.16 -1.09
C LYS A 157 3.71 22.89 -1.92
N ASN A 158 2.57 22.80 -1.24
CA ASN A 158 1.29 22.62 -1.91
C ASN A 158 0.83 23.91 -2.60
N ILE A 159 0.23 23.76 -3.78
CA ILE A 159 -0.46 24.83 -4.47
C ILE A 159 -1.74 25.19 -3.72
N ASN A 160 -1.99 26.48 -3.47
CA ASN A 160 -3.08 26.94 -2.60
C ASN A 160 -4.37 27.31 -3.35
N GLU A 161 -4.29 27.49 -4.68
CA GLU A 161 -5.37 28.00 -5.52
C GLU A 161 -5.38 27.35 -6.92
N GLY A 162 -6.39 27.69 -7.73
CA GLY A 162 -6.53 27.16 -9.09
C GLY A 162 -6.90 25.68 -9.18
N SER A 163 -6.83 25.12 -10.40
CA SER A 163 -7.13 23.71 -10.68
C SER A 163 -6.15 22.72 -10.03
N GLU A 164 -4.94 23.22 -9.74
CA GLU A 164 -3.85 22.44 -9.17
C GLU A 164 -3.82 22.48 -7.63
N LYS A 165 -4.80 23.15 -7.00
CA LYS A 165 -4.90 23.28 -5.55
C LYS A 165 -4.76 21.93 -4.83
N GLY A 166 -3.88 21.90 -3.83
CA GLY A 166 -3.59 20.75 -2.99
C GLY A 166 -2.54 19.78 -3.55
N LYS A 167 -2.01 20.03 -4.76
CA LYS A 167 -0.92 19.25 -5.35
C LYS A 167 0.43 19.92 -5.06
N ASN A 168 1.52 19.16 -5.13
CA ASN A 168 2.90 19.64 -5.06
C ASN A 168 3.76 18.92 -6.12
N ALA A 169 4.99 19.39 -6.33
CA ALA A 169 5.85 18.85 -7.38
C ALA A 169 6.21 17.37 -7.12
N ILE A 170 6.40 16.96 -5.86
CA ILE A 170 6.67 15.55 -5.53
C ILE A 170 5.51 14.62 -5.91
N LEU A 171 4.26 15.05 -5.71
CA LEU A 171 3.10 14.31 -6.18
C LEU A 171 3.10 14.17 -7.71
N VAL A 172 3.47 15.23 -8.43
CA VAL A 172 3.57 15.21 -9.90
C VAL A 172 4.68 14.28 -10.35
N LEU A 173 5.84 14.27 -9.67
CA LEU A 173 6.92 13.32 -9.92
C LEU A 173 6.48 11.86 -9.70
N ALA A 174 5.72 11.59 -8.63
CA ALA A 174 5.13 10.26 -8.39
C ALA A 174 4.13 9.86 -9.49
N ARG A 175 3.34 10.81 -10.01
CA ARG A 175 2.44 10.57 -11.15
C ARG A 175 3.20 10.28 -12.44
N ALA A 176 4.27 11.02 -12.71
CA ALA A 176 5.18 10.75 -13.82
C ALA A 176 5.74 9.35 -13.73
N LEU A 177 6.16 8.93 -12.54
CA LEU A 177 6.65 7.59 -12.30
C LEU A 177 5.59 6.52 -12.59
N ALA A 178 4.37 6.71 -12.09
CA ALA A 178 3.28 5.77 -12.31
C ALA A 178 2.91 5.63 -13.80
N ASN A 179 2.99 6.73 -14.57
CA ASN A 179 2.72 6.75 -16.01
C ASN A 179 3.79 5.97 -16.80
N VAL A 180 5.08 6.26 -16.57
CA VAL A 180 6.16 5.54 -17.27
C VAL A 180 6.29 4.07 -16.84
N ALA A 181 5.77 3.71 -15.68
CA ALA A 181 5.75 2.33 -15.21
C ALA A 181 4.80 1.42 -16.01
N GLU A 182 3.84 1.98 -16.77
CA GLU A 182 2.82 1.20 -17.50
C GLU A 182 3.38 0.43 -18.70
N ALA A 183 4.54 0.83 -19.23
CA ALA A 183 5.07 0.29 -20.48
C ALA A 183 6.53 -0.16 -20.34
N SER A 184 6.85 -1.34 -20.88
CA SER A 184 8.15 -1.99 -20.74
C SER A 184 9.31 -1.19 -21.38
N GLU A 185 9.03 -0.51 -22.48
CA GLU A 185 9.95 0.32 -23.25
C GLU A 185 10.45 1.53 -22.45
N ASN A 186 9.69 1.96 -21.45
CA ASN A 186 10.00 3.14 -20.63
C ASN A 186 10.84 2.82 -19.39
N ARG A 187 11.34 1.59 -19.23
CA ARG A 187 12.09 1.14 -18.03
C ARG A 187 13.21 2.09 -17.60
N HIS A 188 13.99 2.62 -18.55
CA HIS A 188 15.12 3.50 -18.25
C HIS A 188 14.66 4.87 -17.76
N THR A 189 13.60 5.41 -18.37
CA THR A 189 12.93 6.64 -17.94
C THR A 189 12.31 6.48 -16.56
N ALA A 190 11.68 5.33 -16.30
CA ALA A 190 11.09 5.00 -15.02
C ALA A 190 12.15 4.90 -13.91
N GLU A 191 13.25 4.19 -14.15
CA GLU A 191 14.38 4.13 -13.21
C GLU A 191 14.97 5.52 -12.94
N LEU A 192 15.11 6.38 -13.97
CA LEU A 192 15.63 7.73 -13.82
C LEU A 192 14.73 8.60 -12.92
N ILE A 193 13.41 8.57 -13.15
CA ILE A 193 12.42 9.29 -12.35
C ILE A 193 12.39 8.75 -10.91
N ALA A 194 12.40 7.42 -10.74
CA ALA A 194 12.40 6.78 -9.43
C ALA A 194 13.65 7.12 -8.61
N ASN A 195 14.83 7.15 -9.25
CA ASN A 195 16.08 7.52 -8.58
C ASN A 195 16.11 8.99 -8.13
N LEU A 196 15.51 9.90 -8.89
CA LEU A 196 15.34 11.28 -8.44
C LEU A 196 14.45 11.35 -7.20
N LEU A 197 13.29 10.68 -7.22
CA LEU A 197 12.40 10.64 -6.06
C LEU A 197 13.10 10.02 -4.84
N ARG A 198 13.84 8.92 -5.02
CA ARG A 198 14.63 8.30 -3.95
C ARG A 198 15.71 9.24 -3.43
N SER A 199 16.34 10.03 -4.30
CA SER A 199 17.32 11.03 -3.90
C SER A 199 16.70 12.10 -3.01
N PHE A 200 15.51 12.60 -3.35
CA PHE A 200 14.76 13.52 -2.49
C PHE A 200 14.49 12.91 -1.12
N VAL A 201 13.96 11.69 -1.07
CA VAL A 201 13.66 10.98 0.19
C VAL A 201 14.92 10.79 1.03
N LYS A 202 16.05 10.40 0.43
CA LYS A 202 17.30 10.22 1.16
C LYS A 202 17.91 11.53 1.66
N LYS A 203 17.78 12.61 0.88
CA LYS A 203 18.38 13.90 1.22
C LYS A 203 17.59 14.60 2.32
N SER A 204 16.26 14.54 2.28
CA SER A 204 15.37 15.26 3.20
C SER A 204 14.26 14.33 3.72
N PRO A 205 14.61 13.28 4.48
CA PRO A 205 13.70 12.17 4.81
C PRO A 205 12.42 12.62 5.51
N LEU A 206 12.49 13.54 6.47
CA LEU A 206 11.30 13.99 7.19
C LEU A 206 10.35 14.81 6.30
N ILE A 207 10.88 15.75 5.52
CA ILE A 207 10.12 16.62 4.62
C ILE A 207 9.38 15.78 3.57
N LEU A 208 10.11 14.88 2.90
CA LEU A 208 9.53 14.04 1.85
C LEU A 208 8.58 12.99 2.41
N SER A 209 8.92 12.33 3.53
CA SER A 209 8.01 11.36 4.15
C SER A 209 6.71 12.02 4.58
N THR A 210 6.77 13.23 5.14
CA THR A 210 5.57 14.00 5.50
C THR A 210 4.75 14.34 4.26
N SER A 211 5.38 14.80 3.18
CA SER A 211 4.68 15.14 1.93
C SER A 211 4.02 13.93 1.27
N LEU A 212 4.71 12.78 1.26
CA LEU A 212 4.21 11.54 0.64
C LEU A 212 3.05 10.91 1.41
N THR A 213 3.06 10.97 2.75
CA THR A 213 2.03 10.36 3.60
C THR A 213 0.83 11.27 3.83
N ARG A 214 1.01 12.60 3.74
CA ARG A 214 -0.07 13.57 3.94
C ARG A 214 -1.24 13.34 2.97
N GLU A 215 -2.44 13.37 3.54
CA GLU A 215 -3.67 13.31 2.77
C GLU A 215 -3.87 14.59 1.93
N ILE A 216 -4.23 14.39 0.68
CA ILE A 216 -4.64 15.42 -0.25
C ILE A 216 -6.11 15.72 0.01
N ILE A 217 -6.42 16.97 0.38
CA ILE A 217 -7.77 17.40 0.77
C ILE A 217 -8.60 18.04 -0.35
N HIS A 218 -7.97 18.29 -1.50
CA HIS A 218 -8.57 18.99 -2.65
C HIS A 218 -8.31 18.26 -3.98
N GLY A 219 -9.06 18.63 -5.01
CA GLY A 219 -8.86 18.13 -6.37
C GLY A 219 -9.23 16.66 -6.58
N SER A 220 -8.81 16.09 -7.72
CA SER A 220 -9.12 14.72 -8.14
C SER A 220 -8.48 13.62 -7.27
N PHE A 221 -7.46 13.98 -6.49
CA PHE A 221 -6.80 13.09 -5.54
C PHE A 221 -7.30 13.23 -4.10
N LYS A 222 -8.41 13.95 -3.89
CA LYS A 222 -9.01 14.12 -2.56
C LYS A 222 -9.18 12.76 -1.86
N GLY A 223 -8.72 12.67 -0.62
CA GLY A 223 -8.80 11.47 0.20
C GLY A 223 -7.62 10.52 0.08
N LYS A 224 -6.70 10.75 -0.87
CA LYS A 224 -5.52 9.93 -1.16
C LYS A 224 -4.23 10.64 -0.71
N SER A 225 -3.09 9.97 -0.82
CA SER A 225 -1.76 10.52 -0.53
C SER A 225 -0.76 10.23 -1.67
N GLY A 226 0.46 10.74 -1.57
CA GLY A 226 1.55 10.38 -2.50
C GLY A 226 1.84 8.88 -2.49
N VAL A 227 1.75 8.22 -1.33
CA VAL A 227 1.91 6.76 -1.18
C VAL A 227 0.94 5.98 -2.06
N TYR A 228 -0.32 6.42 -2.19
CA TYR A 228 -1.28 5.80 -3.09
C TYR A 228 -0.80 5.78 -4.55
N VAL A 229 -0.18 6.88 -5.00
CA VAL A 229 0.34 7.01 -6.36
C VAL A 229 1.58 6.13 -6.56
N LEU A 230 2.49 6.09 -5.58
CA LEU A 230 3.68 5.24 -5.62
C LEU A 230 3.34 3.75 -5.67
N VAL A 231 2.34 3.31 -4.90
CA VAL A 231 1.85 1.93 -4.97
C VAL A 231 1.15 1.65 -6.31
N GLY A 232 0.53 2.65 -6.92
CA GLY A 232 0.08 2.57 -8.31
C GLY A 232 1.23 2.29 -9.28
N ALA A 233 2.38 2.96 -9.12
CA ALA A 233 3.58 2.69 -9.93
C ALA A 233 4.11 1.27 -9.72
N ILE A 234 4.12 0.76 -8.48
CA ILE A 234 4.45 -0.65 -8.19
C ILE A 234 3.54 -1.57 -8.99
N LYS A 235 2.22 -1.38 -8.90
CA LYS A 235 1.25 -2.22 -9.60
C LYS A 235 1.49 -2.23 -11.11
N ASN A 236 1.76 -1.09 -11.70
CA ASN A 236 2.03 -0.97 -13.14
C ASN A 236 3.37 -1.65 -13.53
N ALA A 237 4.36 -1.63 -12.62
CA ALA A 237 5.69 -2.17 -12.84
C ALA A 237 5.81 -3.70 -12.68
N VAL A 238 4.84 -4.37 -12.03
CA VAL A 238 4.91 -5.79 -11.63
C VAL A 238 5.38 -6.70 -12.75
N GLU A 239 4.87 -6.52 -13.96
CA GLU A 239 5.11 -7.46 -15.05
C GLU A 239 6.51 -7.36 -15.68
N TYR A 240 7.06 -6.15 -15.76
CA TYR A 240 8.23 -5.90 -16.64
C TYR A 240 9.38 -5.13 -15.97
N GLN A 241 9.20 -4.59 -14.76
CA GLN A 241 10.16 -3.64 -14.17
C GLN A 241 10.50 -3.96 -12.70
N PRO A 242 11.10 -5.12 -12.37
CA PRO A 242 11.41 -5.51 -11.00
C PRO A 242 12.37 -4.53 -10.29
N LYS A 243 13.32 -3.93 -11.02
CA LYS A 243 14.23 -2.92 -10.46
C LYS A 243 13.50 -1.64 -10.05
N LEU A 244 12.44 -1.24 -10.77
CA LEU A 244 11.61 -0.12 -10.36
C LEU A 244 10.87 -0.43 -9.06
N ILE A 245 10.31 -1.64 -8.94
CA ILE A 245 9.65 -2.09 -7.71
C ILE A 245 10.63 -2.06 -6.53
N GLN A 246 11.88 -2.46 -6.75
CA GLN A 246 12.93 -2.36 -5.73
C GLN A 246 13.17 -0.90 -5.30
N ILE A 247 13.32 0.04 -6.23
CA ILE A 247 13.56 1.46 -5.90
C ILE A 247 12.37 2.06 -5.14
N VAL A 248 11.13 1.79 -5.58
CA VAL A 248 9.92 2.27 -4.90
C VAL A 248 9.73 1.59 -3.56
N GLY A 249 10.07 0.30 -3.45
CA GLY A 249 10.08 -0.45 -2.20
C GLY A 249 11.04 0.16 -1.18
N ASP A 250 12.28 0.45 -1.59
CA ASP A 250 13.25 1.16 -0.77
C ASP A 250 12.71 2.51 -0.28
N ILE A 251 12.04 3.28 -1.14
CA ILE A 251 11.39 4.54 -0.75
C ILE A 251 10.33 4.31 0.34
N LEU A 252 9.47 3.31 0.18
CA LEU A 252 8.45 3.00 1.19
C LEU A 252 9.06 2.55 2.51
N ILE A 253 10.16 1.79 2.48
CA ILE A 253 10.91 1.41 3.68
C ILE A 253 11.58 2.62 4.34
N ASP A 254 12.21 3.51 3.55
CA ASP A 254 12.81 4.75 4.07
C ASP A 254 11.73 5.62 4.75
N VAL A 255 10.55 5.75 4.13
CA VAL A 255 9.40 6.45 4.73
C VAL A 255 8.93 5.75 6.01
N ASN A 256 8.83 4.41 6.02
CA ASN A 256 8.43 3.64 7.20
C ASN A 256 9.39 3.84 8.38
N ASN A 257 10.69 3.97 8.11
CA ASN A 257 11.70 4.16 9.15
C ASN A 257 11.63 5.56 9.79
N VAL A 258 11.07 6.55 9.08
CA VAL A 258 10.98 7.94 9.53
C VAL A 258 9.61 8.24 10.15
N LEU A 259 8.53 7.84 9.46
CA LEU A 259 7.12 8.10 9.82
C LEU A 259 6.28 6.81 9.72
N PRO A 260 6.53 5.79 10.57
CA PRO A 260 5.85 4.50 10.49
C PRO A 260 4.34 4.62 10.69
N LYS A 261 3.90 5.52 11.59
CA LYS A 261 2.49 5.71 11.89
C LYS A 261 1.75 6.36 10.72
N GLU A 262 2.29 7.44 10.17
CA GLU A 262 1.70 8.17 9.06
C GLU A 262 1.70 7.32 7.79
N LEU A 263 2.71 6.47 7.58
CA LEU A 263 2.71 5.50 6.51
C LEU A 263 1.62 4.44 6.73
N SER A 264 1.48 3.89 7.93
CA SER A 264 0.40 2.95 8.29
C SER A 264 -0.98 3.57 7.99
N ASP A 265 -1.19 4.82 8.37
CA ASP A 265 -2.42 5.58 8.09
C ASP A 265 -2.68 5.71 6.58
N ALA A 266 -1.67 6.13 5.81
CA ALA A 266 -1.78 6.26 4.36
C ALA A 266 -2.01 4.91 3.66
N LEU A 267 -1.44 3.83 4.20
CA LEU A 267 -1.56 2.49 3.64
C LEU A 267 -2.91 1.83 3.96
N CYS A 268 -3.44 2.04 5.17
CA CYS A 268 -4.63 1.36 5.67
C CYS A 268 -5.92 2.14 5.45
N LYS A 269 -5.86 3.37 4.95
CA LYS A 269 -7.05 4.14 4.60
C LYS A 269 -7.82 3.52 3.42
N THR A 270 -9.10 3.22 3.65
CA THR A 270 -10.01 2.68 2.63
C THR A 270 -10.38 3.73 1.60
N HIS A 271 -10.31 3.36 0.32
CA HIS A 271 -10.68 4.24 -0.79
C HIS A 271 -12.17 4.14 -1.07
N GLU A 272 -12.90 5.26 -0.94
CA GLU A 272 -14.35 5.30 -1.18
C GLU A 272 -14.73 5.30 -2.66
N ARG A 273 -13.80 5.72 -3.54
CA ARG A 273 -14.05 5.97 -4.97
C ARG A 273 -12.84 5.59 -5.84
N GLY A 274 -13.10 5.41 -7.13
CA GLY A 274 -12.08 5.11 -8.14
C GLY A 274 -11.84 3.60 -8.34
N PRO A 275 -10.78 3.22 -9.08
CA PRO A 275 -10.55 1.83 -9.50
C PRO A 275 -10.28 0.86 -8.35
N TYR A 276 -9.89 1.38 -7.18
CA TYR A 276 -9.61 0.60 -5.97
C TYR A 276 -10.65 0.80 -4.88
N LYS A 277 -11.89 1.14 -5.23
CA LYS A 277 -12.98 1.29 -4.25
C LYS A 277 -13.06 0.08 -3.31
N GLY A 278 -13.17 0.36 -2.01
CA GLY A 278 -13.25 -0.63 -0.93
C GLY A 278 -11.91 -1.21 -0.50
N LYS A 279 -10.86 -1.10 -1.31
CA LYS A 279 -9.49 -1.47 -0.94
C LYS A 279 -8.82 -0.34 -0.19
N ASN A 280 -7.87 -0.65 0.68
CA ASN A 280 -6.86 0.31 1.12
C ASN A 280 -5.61 0.18 0.22
N THR A 281 -4.62 1.05 0.41
CA THR A 281 -3.41 1.05 -0.42
C THR A 281 -2.54 -0.20 -0.16
N LEU A 282 -2.53 -0.73 1.08
CA LEU A 282 -1.86 -2.00 1.39
C LEU A 282 -2.43 -3.15 0.56
N HIS A 283 -3.74 -3.24 0.36
CA HIS A 283 -4.36 -4.25 -0.51
C HIS A 283 -3.88 -4.15 -1.96
N ILE A 284 -3.53 -2.96 -2.45
CA ILE A 284 -2.96 -2.80 -3.80
C ILE A 284 -1.54 -3.41 -3.86
N ILE A 285 -0.75 -3.28 -2.78
CA ILE A 285 0.54 -3.98 -2.64
C ILE A 285 0.32 -5.50 -2.66
N LEU A 286 -0.68 -6.01 -1.93
CA LEU A 286 -0.97 -7.44 -1.87
C LEU A 286 -1.48 -8.00 -3.22
N VAL A 287 -2.30 -7.25 -3.95
CA VAL A 287 -2.69 -7.61 -5.32
C VAL A 287 -1.47 -7.64 -6.25
N SER A 288 -0.56 -6.69 -6.11
CA SER A 288 0.70 -6.64 -6.86
C SER A 288 1.60 -7.83 -6.54
N LEU A 289 1.65 -8.24 -5.27
CA LEU A 289 2.40 -9.40 -4.79
C LEU A 289 1.86 -10.71 -5.38
N ILE A 290 0.53 -10.89 -5.38
CA ILE A 290 -0.10 -12.05 -6.03
C ILE A 290 0.27 -12.08 -7.51
N SER A 291 0.13 -10.93 -8.19
CA SER A 291 0.44 -10.81 -9.62
C SER A 291 1.89 -11.15 -9.90
N ALA A 292 2.83 -10.65 -9.09
CA ALA A 292 4.26 -10.97 -9.20
C ALA A 292 4.53 -12.47 -8.99
N ALA A 293 3.84 -13.11 -8.04
CA ALA A 293 4.01 -14.52 -7.72
C ALA A 293 3.52 -15.46 -8.83
N TYR A 294 2.55 -15.04 -9.65
CA TYR A 294 2.10 -15.77 -10.83
C TYR A 294 3.02 -15.64 -12.05
N LEU A 295 4.00 -14.73 -12.00
CA LEU A 295 4.95 -14.54 -13.10
C LEU A 295 6.18 -15.42 -12.92
N ASN A 296 6.54 -16.12 -13.99
CA ASN A 296 7.79 -16.87 -14.06
C ASN A 296 8.98 -15.92 -13.87
N LYS A 297 9.94 -16.31 -13.01
CA LYS A 297 11.21 -15.59 -12.76
C LYS A 297 11.06 -14.14 -12.26
N ASN A 298 10.02 -13.83 -11.47
CA ASN A 298 9.85 -12.51 -10.84
C ASN A 298 10.15 -12.52 -9.33
N LEU A 299 11.17 -13.27 -8.93
CA LEU A 299 11.51 -13.51 -7.52
C LEU A 299 11.86 -12.21 -6.78
N GLU A 300 12.53 -11.29 -7.46
CA GLU A 300 12.96 -10.02 -6.90
C GLU A 300 11.77 -9.15 -6.50
N ALA A 301 10.75 -9.03 -7.36
CA ALA A 301 9.54 -8.27 -7.04
C ALA A 301 8.78 -8.91 -5.88
N VAL A 302 8.61 -10.24 -5.89
CA VAL A 302 7.97 -10.98 -4.79
C VAL A 302 8.69 -10.71 -3.47
N SER A 303 10.02 -10.78 -3.47
CA SER A 303 10.85 -10.57 -2.27
C SER A 303 10.73 -9.15 -1.74
N VAL A 304 10.78 -8.14 -2.61
CA VAL A 304 10.62 -6.73 -2.23
C VAL A 304 9.23 -6.48 -1.65
N LEU A 305 8.18 -6.98 -2.31
CA LEU A 305 6.80 -6.76 -1.87
C LEU A 305 6.52 -7.42 -0.52
N MET A 306 6.99 -8.65 -0.30
CA MET A 306 6.90 -9.29 1.02
C MET A 306 7.72 -8.57 2.08
N HIS A 307 8.89 -8.05 1.73
CA HIS A 307 9.70 -7.26 2.65
C HIS A 307 8.96 -5.99 3.10
N ILE A 308 8.32 -5.26 2.18
CA ILE A 308 7.50 -4.07 2.50
C ILE A 308 6.37 -4.45 3.46
N VAL A 309 5.60 -5.50 3.14
CA VAL A 309 4.49 -5.96 3.99
C VAL A 309 4.97 -6.29 5.40
N HIS A 310 6.06 -7.04 5.51
CA HIS A 310 6.62 -7.43 6.80
C HIS A 310 7.11 -6.19 7.59
N GLN A 311 7.91 -5.30 6.99
CA GLN A 311 8.44 -4.13 7.70
C GLN A 311 7.35 -3.17 8.16
N VAL A 312 6.35 -2.90 7.32
CA VAL A 312 5.22 -2.04 7.68
C VAL A 312 4.40 -2.67 8.80
N TRP A 313 4.14 -3.98 8.75
CA TRP A 313 3.45 -4.67 9.84
C TRP A 313 4.24 -4.65 11.15
N LYS A 314 5.56 -4.87 11.10
CA LYS A 314 6.42 -4.90 12.28
C LYS A 314 6.55 -3.53 12.95
N SER A 315 6.57 -2.45 12.16
CA SER A 315 6.61 -1.07 12.66
C SER A 315 5.24 -0.53 13.09
N ASN A 316 4.16 -1.28 12.85
CA ASN A 316 2.81 -0.86 13.16
C ASN A 316 2.49 -1.00 14.66
N THR A 317 2.44 0.12 15.36
CA THR A 317 2.16 0.17 16.80
C THR A 317 0.68 0.29 17.16
N ASP A 318 -0.19 0.68 16.22
CA ASP A 318 -1.60 0.95 16.49
C ASP A 318 -2.56 -0.13 15.96
N GLY A 319 -2.02 -1.22 15.40
CA GLY A 319 -2.79 -2.37 14.96
C GLY A 319 -3.52 -2.18 13.62
N LYS A 320 -3.44 -1.02 12.96
CA LYS A 320 -4.16 -0.77 11.68
C LYS A 320 -3.77 -1.73 10.56
N VAL A 321 -2.47 -1.99 10.38
CA VAL A 321 -1.98 -2.96 9.39
C VAL A 321 -2.50 -4.36 9.72
N THR A 322 -2.49 -4.75 11.01
CA THR A 322 -3.04 -6.03 11.45
C THR A 322 -4.52 -6.15 11.11
N LEU A 323 -5.32 -5.12 11.41
CA LEU A 323 -6.75 -5.09 11.06
C LEU A 323 -6.96 -5.16 9.54
N ALA A 324 -6.17 -4.42 8.76
CA ALA A 324 -6.22 -4.47 7.30
C ALA A 324 -5.89 -5.86 6.75
N LEU A 325 -5.00 -6.61 7.39
CA LEU A 325 -4.68 -7.98 6.99
C LEU A 325 -5.77 -9.00 7.35
N LEU A 326 -6.46 -8.79 8.47
CA LEU A 326 -7.44 -9.75 9.00
C LEU A 326 -8.85 -9.53 8.45
N HIS A 327 -9.29 -8.27 8.35
CA HIS A 327 -10.67 -7.96 8.00
C HIS A 327 -10.93 -8.13 6.49
N PRO A 328 -12.07 -8.73 6.11
CA PRO A 328 -12.47 -8.78 4.71
C PRO A 328 -12.73 -7.38 4.15
N ILE A 329 -12.36 -7.19 2.88
CA ILE A 329 -12.75 -6.00 2.11
C ILE A 329 -14.27 -5.95 2.00
N GLU A 330 -14.88 -4.82 2.37
CA GLU A 330 -16.34 -4.70 2.44
C GLU A 330 -17.00 -4.51 1.08
N THR A 331 -16.34 -3.82 0.15
CA THR A 331 -16.95 -3.41 -1.13
C THR A 331 -15.98 -3.48 -2.31
N GLY A 332 -16.52 -3.43 -3.52
CA GLY A 332 -15.74 -3.44 -4.76
C GLY A 332 -15.43 -4.85 -5.27
N GLU A 333 -14.54 -4.93 -6.27
CA GLU A 333 -14.21 -6.16 -7.00
C GLU A 333 -13.67 -7.29 -6.10
N HIS A 334 -12.97 -6.94 -5.02
CA HIS A 334 -12.35 -7.91 -4.12
C HIS A 334 -13.11 -8.02 -2.78
N ALA A 335 -14.40 -7.71 -2.77
CA ALA A 335 -15.22 -7.84 -1.58
C ALA A 335 -15.18 -9.27 -1.01
N ASN A 336 -15.20 -9.37 0.31
CA ASN A 336 -15.07 -10.62 1.08
C ASN A 336 -13.70 -11.30 0.95
N ILE A 337 -12.63 -10.59 0.59
CA ILE A 337 -11.25 -11.08 0.64
C ILE A 337 -10.49 -10.30 1.71
N ASN A 338 -9.76 -10.99 2.59
CA ASN A 338 -8.85 -10.35 3.55
C ASN A 338 -7.38 -10.42 3.09
N GLY A 339 -6.49 -9.66 3.74
CA GLY A 339 -5.07 -9.62 3.39
C GLY A 339 -4.34 -10.95 3.62
N VAL A 340 -4.67 -11.70 4.68
CA VAL A 340 -4.09 -13.04 4.95
C VAL A 340 -4.34 -14.00 3.78
N MET A 341 -5.56 -14.01 3.24
CA MET A 341 -5.92 -14.77 2.04
C MET A 341 -5.04 -14.37 0.85
N MET A 342 -4.80 -13.07 0.66
CA MET A 342 -3.94 -12.61 -0.44
C MET A 342 -2.48 -13.07 -0.28
N ILE A 343 -1.95 -13.05 0.95
CA ILE A 343 -0.58 -13.48 1.25
C ILE A 343 -0.42 -14.99 1.04
N VAL A 344 -1.34 -15.82 1.57
CA VAL A 344 -1.29 -17.28 1.40
C VAL A 344 -1.41 -17.67 -0.06
N ARG A 345 -2.22 -16.96 -0.84
CA ARG A 345 -2.32 -17.16 -2.30
C ARG A 345 -1.04 -16.81 -3.02
N ALA A 346 -0.45 -15.66 -2.72
CA ALA A 346 0.83 -15.28 -3.29
C ALA A 346 1.90 -16.32 -2.95
N MET A 347 1.91 -16.86 -1.73
CA MET A 347 2.83 -17.93 -1.35
C MET A 347 2.60 -19.20 -2.16
N ARG A 348 1.33 -19.63 -2.35
CA ARG A 348 1.01 -20.80 -3.18
C ARG A 348 1.45 -20.59 -4.62
N ALA A 349 1.11 -19.44 -5.22
CA ALA A 349 1.54 -19.10 -6.57
C ALA A 349 3.08 -19.07 -6.68
N ALA A 350 3.77 -18.55 -5.66
CA ALA A 350 5.22 -18.55 -5.59
C ALA A 350 5.80 -19.97 -5.55
N ILE A 351 5.19 -20.89 -4.80
CA ILE A 351 5.57 -22.32 -4.78
C ILE A 351 5.38 -22.96 -6.16
N ASP A 352 4.22 -22.73 -6.78
CA ASP A 352 3.87 -23.29 -8.09
C ASP A 352 4.87 -22.84 -9.18
N HIS A 353 5.41 -21.62 -9.05
CA HIS A 353 6.41 -21.03 -9.96
C HIS A 353 7.86 -21.15 -9.45
N GLN A 354 8.12 -21.98 -8.44
CA GLN A 354 9.46 -22.28 -7.90
C GLN A 354 10.23 -21.07 -7.34
N HIS A 355 9.51 -20.05 -6.86
CA HIS A 355 10.08 -18.92 -6.15
C HIS A 355 10.48 -19.31 -4.71
N GLN A 356 11.43 -18.58 -4.12
CA GLN A 356 11.75 -18.74 -2.70
C GLN A 356 10.60 -18.20 -1.85
N VAL A 357 10.17 -18.96 -0.84
CA VAL A 357 9.04 -18.58 0.02
C VAL A 357 9.39 -18.36 1.49
N ALA A 358 10.68 -18.31 1.83
CA ALA A 358 11.13 -18.06 3.21
C ALA A 358 10.51 -16.78 3.80
N LEU A 359 10.49 -15.69 3.03
CA LEU A 359 9.87 -14.42 3.46
C LEU A 359 8.37 -14.54 3.77
N PHE A 360 7.65 -15.42 3.08
CA PHE A 360 6.24 -15.69 3.39
C PHE A 360 6.10 -16.47 4.68
N THR A 361 6.87 -17.56 4.83
CA THR A 361 6.77 -18.42 6.01
C THR A 361 7.22 -17.70 7.27
N ASP A 362 8.29 -16.90 7.19
CA ASP A 362 8.80 -16.11 8.30
C ASP A 362 7.78 -15.05 8.72
N PHE A 363 7.22 -14.30 7.76
CA PHE A 363 6.15 -13.34 8.04
C PHE A 363 4.93 -14.02 8.68
N LEU A 364 4.46 -15.14 8.13
CA LEU A 364 3.28 -15.82 8.66
C LEU A 364 3.53 -16.35 10.08
N ILE A 365 4.70 -16.92 10.36
CA ILE A 365 5.09 -17.37 11.69
C ILE A 365 5.07 -16.20 12.68
N ASP A 366 5.73 -15.10 12.36
CA ASP A 366 5.79 -13.91 13.21
C ASP A 366 4.37 -13.33 13.43
N PHE A 367 3.57 -13.24 12.36
CA PHE A 367 2.19 -12.75 12.40
C PHE A 367 1.30 -13.62 13.31
N ILE A 368 1.35 -14.94 13.16
CA ILE A 368 0.58 -15.89 13.96
C ILE A 368 1.03 -15.84 15.43
N GLN A 369 2.34 -15.74 15.68
CA GLN A 369 2.89 -15.65 17.03
C GLN A 369 2.50 -14.37 17.77
N SER A 370 2.20 -13.29 17.04
CA SER A 370 1.61 -12.08 17.64
C SER A 370 0.19 -12.31 18.17
N ASP A 371 -0.43 -13.46 17.85
CA ASP A 371 -1.75 -13.92 18.29
C ASP A 371 -2.81 -12.82 18.19
N PRO A 372 -2.99 -12.23 16.99
CA PRO A 372 -3.90 -11.11 16.85
C PRO A 372 -5.35 -11.58 17.06
N LYS A 373 -6.16 -10.68 17.61
CA LYS A 373 -7.60 -10.91 17.73
C LYS A 373 -8.18 -11.19 16.33
N GLU A 374 -9.07 -12.18 16.20
CA GLU A 374 -9.70 -12.57 14.92
C GLU A 374 -8.77 -13.31 13.94
N LEU A 375 -7.65 -13.85 14.43
CA LEU A 375 -6.78 -14.75 13.65
C LEU A 375 -7.55 -15.96 13.08
N GLY A 376 -8.39 -16.61 13.91
CA GLY A 376 -9.24 -17.72 13.51
C GLY A 376 -10.16 -17.35 12.36
N ASP A 377 -10.94 -16.28 12.53
CA ASP A 377 -11.85 -15.77 11.50
C ASP A 377 -11.10 -15.51 10.19
N ALA A 378 -9.93 -14.87 10.24
CA ALA A 378 -9.17 -14.54 9.03
C ALA A 378 -8.66 -15.77 8.26
N PHE A 379 -8.20 -16.82 8.97
CA PHE A 379 -7.67 -18.05 8.36
C PHE A 379 -8.75 -19.06 7.99
N THR A 380 -9.96 -18.94 8.55
CA THR A 380 -11.13 -19.78 8.22
C THR A 380 -12.09 -19.09 7.26
N HIS A 381 -11.88 -17.80 6.96
CA HIS A 381 -12.73 -17.02 6.06
C HIS A 381 -12.81 -17.63 4.66
N HIS A 382 -14.03 -17.71 4.12
CA HIS A 382 -14.32 -18.16 2.76
C HIS A 382 -14.97 -17.02 1.97
N ALA A 383 -14.42 -16.69 0.80
CA ALA A 383 -15.12 -15.79 -0.11
C ALA A 383 -16.32 -16.54 -0.74
N PRO A 384 -17.43 -15.83 -1.06
CA PRO A 384 -18.60 -16.46 -1.68
C PRO A 384 -18.25 -17.06 -3.05
N ALA A 385 -19.01 -18.06 -3.49
CA ALA A 385 -18.79 -18.74 -4.77
C ALA A 385 -18.91 -17.81 -6.01
N SER A 386 -19.52 -16.63 -5.84
CA SER A 386 -19.59 -15.59 -6.86
C SER A 386 -18.28 -14.80 -7.03
N THR A 387 -17.33 -14.93 -6.11
CA THR A 387 -15.97 -14.37 -6.22
C THR A 387 -15.11 -15.25 -7.13
N ILE A 388 -14.05 -14.70 -7.73
CA ILE A 388 -13.07 -15.42 -8.58
C ILE A 388 -12.75 -16.79 -7.96
N GLY A 389 -12.96 -17.87 -8.71
CA GLY A 389 -13.14 -19.24 -8.17
C GLY A 389 -12.06 -19.73 -7.22
N ASP A 390 -10.80 -19.32 -7.43
CA ASP A 390 -9.74 -19.68 -6.51
C ASP A 390 -10.02 -19.15 -5.09
N TYR A 391 -10.58 -17.93 -4.91
CA TYR A 391 -10.80 -17.20 -3.63
C TYR A 391 -11.83 -17.83 -2.69
N THR A 392 -12.49 -18.90 -3.12
CA THR A 392 -13.50 -19.62 -2.32
C THR A 392 -12.89 -20.53 -1.25
N VAL A 393 -11.63 -20.92 -1.40
CA VAL A 393 -10.91 -21.77 -0.44
C VAL A 393 -10.26 -20.91 0.65
N SER A 394 -10.50 -21.24 1.92
CA SER A 394 -9.94 -20.51 3.05
C SER A 394 -8.41 -20.58 3.11
N PRO A 395 -7.73 -19.60 3.72
CA PRO A 395 -6.26 -19.60 3.80
C PRO A 395 -5.71 -20.85 4.48
N LEU A 396 -6.35 -21.33 5.55
CA LEU A 396 -5.94 -22.55 6.24
C LEU A 396 -6.00 -23.80 5.34
N VAL A 397 -7.10 -23.97 4.60
CA VAL A 397 -7.25 -25.10 3.68
C VAL A 397 -6.23 -25.01 2.54
N LEU A 398 -5.96 -23.81 2.02
CA LEU A 398 -4.92 -23.61 1.01
C LEU A 398 -3.53 -24.02 1.52
N LEU A 399 -3.17 -23.66 2.75
CA LEU A 399 -1.91 -24.06 3.37
C LEU A 399 -1.79 -25.58 3.49
N ILE A 400 -2.84 -26.24 3.99
CA ILE A 400 -2.86 -27.70 4.17
C ILE A 400 -2.77 -28.43 2.83
N ASN A 401 -3.55 -28.01 1.84
CA ASN A 401 -3.50 -28.58 0.50
C ASN A 401 -2.12 -28.37 -0.15
N THR A 402 -1.50 -27.21 0.08
CA THR A 402 -0.14 -26.94 -0.41
C THR A 402 0.88 -27.86 0.27
N LEU A 403 0.78 -28.05 1.60
CA LEU A 403 1.63 -28.98 2.35
C LEU A 403 1.55 -30.42 1.81
N GLN A 404 0.35 -30.89 1.45
CA GLN A 404 0.13 -32.24 0.92
C GLN A 404 0.80 -32.44 -0.45
N ASN A 405 0.78 -31.42 -1.29
CA ASN A 405 1.22 -31.51 -2.69
C ASN A 405 2.71 -31.19 -2.90
N VAL A 406 3.39 -30.64 -1.89
CA VAL A 406 4.81 -30.30 -1.98
C VAL A 406 5.69 -31.52 -1.71
N ASN A 407 6.58 -31.81 -2.67
CA ASN A 407 7.59 -32.87 -2.57
C ASN A 407 8.94 -32.40 -1.97
N ASN A 408 9.22 -31.09 -1.99
CA ASN A 408 10.46 -30.54 -1.46
C ASN A 408 10.46 -30.58 0.08
N VAL A 409 11.43 -31.31 0.68
CA VAL A 409 11.51 -31.54 2.13
C VAL A 409 11.64 -30.24 2.93
N THR A 410 12.48 -29.31 2.49
CA THR A 410 12.68 -28.01 3.16
C THR A 410 11.40 -27.20 3.15
N LEU A 411 10.76 -27.06 1.98
CA LEU A 411 9.50 -26.34 1.85
C LEU A 411 8.38 -26.99 2.67
N LYS A 412 8.29 -28.32 2.64
CA LYS A 412 7.34 -29.09 3.45
C LYS A 412 7.54 -28.82 4.94
N THR A 413 8.79 -28.72 5.39
CA THR A 413 9.13 -28.38 6.79
C THR A 413 8.70 -26.96 7.13
N SER A 414 8.99 -25.98 6.27
CA SER A 414 8.58 -24.59 6.50
C SER A 414 7.06 -24.41 6.53
N LEU A 415 6.32 -25.06 5.61
CA LEU A 415 4.85 -25.04 5.60
C LEU A 415 4.26 -25.72 6.85
N ARG A 416 4.83 -26.87 7.25
CA ARG A 416 4.45 -27.56 8.48
C ARG A 416 4.68 -26.66 9.70
N ASN A 417 5.77 -25.90 9.76
CA ASN A 417 6.02 -24.95 10.85
C ASN A 417 4.93 -23.86 10.92
N VAL A 418 4.49 -23.31 9.78
CA VAL A 418 3.38 -22.33 9.75
C VAL A 418 2.09 -22.96 10.29
N ILE A 419 1.73 -24.17 9.84
CA ILE A 419 0.52 -24.87 10.28
C ILE A 419 0.61 -25.24 11.77
N ASN A 420 1.79 -25.65 12.24
CA ASN A 420 2.06 -25.93 13.65
C ASN A 420 1.85 -24.69 14.52
N LYS A 421 2.28 -23.50 14.05
CA LYS A 421 2.00 -22.23 14.74
C LYS A 421 0.52 -21.88 14.79
N LEU A 422 -0.25 -22.18 13.73
CA LEU A 422 -1.70 -22.05 13.77
C LEU A 422 -2.33 -23.03 14.79
N ALA A 423 -1.84 -24.26 14.86
CA ALA A 423 -2.29 -25.27 15.81
C ALA A 423 -1.95 -24.93 17.27
N ASP A 424 -0.89 -24.16 17.52
CA ASP A 424 -0.48 -23.65 18.84
C ASP A 424 -1.19 -22.32 19.23
N SER A 425 -1.94 -21.71 18.30
CA SER A 425 -2.64 -20.44 18.54
C SER A 425 -3.90 -20.60 19.39
N LYS A 426 -4.39 -19.50 19.99
CA LYS A 426 -5.65 -19.51 20.75
C LYS A 426 -6.88 -19.85 19.89
N SER A 427 -6.80 -19.59 18.59
CA SER A 427 -7.86 -19.88 17.62
C SER A 427 -7.81 -21.31 17.05
N ALA A 428 -6.89 -22.16 17.51
CA ALA A 428 -6.70 -23.51 16.94
C ALA A 428 -7.98 -24.38 17.00
N VAL A 429 -8.78 -24.27 18.07
CA VAL A 429 -10.07 -24.98 18.19
C VAL A 429 -11.02 -24.54 17.08
N GLU A 430 -11.19 -23.23 16.91
CA GLU A 430 -12.07 -22.65 15.90
C GLU A 430 -11.64 -23.06 14.48
N MET A 431 -10.33 -23.00 14.21
CA MET A 431 -9.73 -23.48 12.97
C MET A 431 -10.03 -24.95 12.72
N LEU A 432 -9.84 -25.82 13.71
CA LEU A 432 -10.18 -27.25 13.59
C LEU A 432 -11.65 -27.47 13.24
N LEU A 433 -12.56 -26.68 13.82
CA LEU A 433 -14.01 -26.79 13.57
C LEU A 433 -14.43 -26.31 12.19
N SER A 434 -13.60 -25.51 11.52
CA SER A 434 -13.84 -25.09 10.13
C SER A 434 -13.44 -26.16 9.11
N LEU A 435 -12.61 -27.13 9.50
CA LEU A 435 -12.03 -28.13 8.61
C LEU A 435 -12.89 -29.40 8.51
N THR A 436 -12.84 -30.05 7.34
CA THR A 436 -13.48 -31.34 7.07
C THR A 436 -12.52 -32.26 6.30
N GLY A 437 -12.83 -33.57 6.26
CA GLY A 437 -12.08 -34.57 5.51
C GLY A 437 -10.58 -34.63 5.86
N ASP A 438 -9.74 -34.83 4.85
CA ASP A 438 -8.28 -34.98 5.01
C ASP A 438 -7.62 -33.75 5.65
N ALA A 439 -8.12 -32.55 5.34
CA ALA A 439 -7.58 -31.32 5.90
C ALA A 439 -7.73 -31.28 7.43
N LYS A 440 -8.88 -31.76 7.94
CA LYS A 440 -9.12 -31.88 9.38
C LYS A 440 -8.15 -32.88 10.01
N LEU A 441 -7.92 -34.03 9.37
CA LEU A 441 -7.01 -35.06 9.89
C LEU A 441 -5.58 -34.54 10.01
N ILE A 442 -5.08 -33.85 8.98
CA ILE A 442 -3.74 -33.25 9.01
C ILE A 442 -3.61 -32.22 10.13
N PHE A 443 -4.61 -31.37 10.32
CA PHE A 443 -4.56 -30.37 11.38
C PHE A 443 -4.60 -31.03 12.78
N ILE A 444 -5.34 -32.14 12.95
CA ILE A 444 -5.34 -32.94 14.18
C ILE A 444 -3.95 -33.55 14.44
N GLU A 445 -3.23 -34.02 13.42
CA GLU A 445 -1.86 -34.52 13.58
C GLU A 445 -0.93 -33.45 14.16
N GLU A 446 -1.04 -32.22 13.68
CA GLU A 446 -0.25 -31.09 14.19
C GLU A 446 -0.66 -30.72 15.63
N LEU A 447 -1.97 -30.66 15.93
CA LEU A 447 -2.49 -30.49 17.30
C LEU A 447 -2.00 -31.59 18.25
N ALA A 448 -1.93 -32.83 17.77
CA ALA A 448 -1.47 -33.97 18.55
C ALA A 448 0.01 -33.83 18.92
N GLN A 449 0.82 -33.29 18.02
CA GLN A 449 2.23 -32.99 18.28
C GLN A 449 2.37 -31.83 19.28
N VAL A 450 1.69 -30.71 19.06
CA VAL A 450 1.77 -29.51 19.92
C VAL A 450 1.34 -29.82 21.35
N TYR A 451 0.20 -30.49 21.52
CA TYR A 451 -0.39 -30.73 22.85
C TYR A 451 -0.17 -32.14 23.40
N SER A 452 0.67 -32.94 22.75
CA SER A 452 0.94 -34.34 23.12
C SER A 452 -0.36 -35.12 23.37
N LEU A 453 -1.25 -35.15 22.37
CA LEU A 453 -2.55 -35.82 22.46
C LEU A 453 -2.37 -37.33 22.32
N ASN A 454 -3.12 -38.10 23.11
CA ASN A 454 -3.11 -39.56 23.02
C ASN A 454 -4.05 -40.06 21.90
N HIS A 455 -3.93 -41.34 21.54
CA HIS A 455 -4.72 -41.95 20.47
C HIS A 455 -6.24 -41.83 20.66
N LYS A 456 -6.74 -41.90 21.90
CA LYS A 456 -8.17 -41.72 22.20
C LYS A 456 -8.63 -40.30 21.92
N GLN A 457 -7.82 -39.31 22.30
CA GLN A 457 -8.10 -37.89 22.04
C GLN A 457 -8.08 -37.57 20.54
N VAL A 458 -7.11 -38.10 19.81
CA VAL A 458 -7.02 -37.95 18.34
C VAL A 458 -8.24 -38.57 17.66
N THR A 459 -8.61 -39.79 18.05
CA THR A 459 -9.78 -40.50 17.49
C THR A 459 -11.07 -39.73 17.76
N TRP A 460 -11.23 -39.20 18.98
CA TRP A 460 -12.39 -38.38 19.34
C TRP A 460 -12.47 -37.10 18.50
N LEU A 461 -11.36 -36.35 18.34
CA LEU A 461 -11.33 -35.14 17.51
C LEU A 461 -11.66 -35.43 16.04
N ALA A 462 -11.19 -36.57 15.52
CA ALA A 462 -11.48 -36.98 14.15
C ALA A 462 -12.97 -37.29 13.95
N GLN A 463 -13.57 -38.02 14.90
CA GLN A 463 -14.97 -38.47 14.84
C GLN A 463 -16.00 -37.40 15.21
N THR A 464 -15.60 -36.37 15.96
CA THR A 464 -16.57 -35.37 16.43
C THR A 464 -16.91 -34.38 15.32
N ASP A 465 -18.18 -34.31 14.96
CA ASP A 465 -18.66 -33.41 13.92
C ASP A 465 -18.66 -31.94 14.40
N GLY A 466 -18.42 -31.00 13.48
CA GLY A 466 -18.27 -29.58 13.81
C GLY A 466 -19.51 -28.99 14.50
N GLN A 467 -20.70 -29.52 14.20
CA GLN A 467 -21.96 -29.14 14.85
C GLN A 467 -22.08 -29.65 16.30
N GLN A 468 -21.62 -30.88 16.60
CA GLN A 468 -21.62 -31.42 17.97
C GLN A 468 -20.62 -30.69 18.86
N LEU A 469 -19.44 -30.36 18.34
CA LEU A 469 -18.43 -29.56 19.05
C LEU A 469 -18.92 -28.14 19.36
N ARG A 470 -19.59 -27.47 18.40
CA ARG A 470 -20.21 -26.15 18.60
C ARG A 470 -21.34 -26.18 19.63
N ALA A 471 -22.14 -27.24 19.69
CA ALA A 471 -23.17 -27.40 20.73
C ALA A 471 -22.57 -27.64 22.14
N SER A 472 -21.40 -28.28 22.23
CA SER A 472 -20.63 -28.43 23.48
C SER A 472 -19.71 -27.24 23.82
N SER A 473 -19.67 -26.19 22.97
CA SER A 473 -18.73 -25.07 23.06
C SER A 473 -18.91 -24.17 24.29
N ALA A 474 -20.01 -24.29 25.04
CA ALA A 474 -20.13 -23.64 26.35
C ALA A 474 -19.04 -24.09 27.36
N ARG A 475 -18.25 -25.13 27.03
CA ARG A 475 -17.16 -25.66 27.90
C ARG A 475 -15.80 -25.82 27.23
N LEU A 476 -15.66 -25.56 25.93
CA LEU A 476 -14.38 -25.65 25.21
C LEU A 476 -13.82 -24.25 25.00
N ASP A 477 -13.46 -23.62 26.12
CA ASP A 477 -12.67 -22.39 26.11
C ASP A 477 -11.34 -22.65 25.38
N SER A 478 -10.74 -21.64 24.75
CA SER A 478 -9.38 -21.73 24.15
C SER A 478 -8.33 -22.22 25.16
N CYS A 479 -8.64 -22.10 26.46
CA CYS A 479 -7.94 -22.75 27.58
C CYS A 479 -7.96 -24.29 27.60
N PHE A 480 -8.78 -24.96 26.78
CA PHE A 480 -8.94 -26.42 26.75
C PHE A 480 -7.61 -27.14 26.46
N PHE A 481 -6.82 -26.59 25.54
CA PHE A 481 -5.49 -27.11 25.24
C PHE A 481 -4.36 -26.43 26.03
N LEU A 482 -4.55 -25.16 26.44
CA LEU A 482 -3.53 -24.34 27.11
C LEU A 482 -3.35 -24.64 28.61
N LYS A 483 -4.30 -25.29 29.29
CA LYS A 483 -4.21 -25.61 30.73
C LYS A 483 -3.42 -26.90 31.06
N LYS A 484 -2.68 -27.47 30.11
CA LYS A 484 -2.05 -28.80 30.28
C LYS A 484 -0.70 -28.82 31.01
N ASN A 485 -0.37 -27.79 31.80
CA ASN A 485 0.76 -27.83 32.76
C ASN A 485 0.34 -27.76 34.24
N SER A 486 -0.96 -27.80 34.57
CA SER A 486 -1.42 -27.91 35.97
C SER A 486 -2.25 -29.16 36.27
N TRP A 487 -2.41 -30.09 35.33
CA TRP A 487 -3.31 -31.24 35.48
C TRP A 487 -2.58 -32.49 35.94
N GLY A 488 -1.94 -32.39 37.11
CA GLY A 488 -1.62 -33.55 37.93
C GLY A 488 -2.87 -34.01 38.67
N ARG A 489 -3.51 -35.07 38.16
CA ARG A 489 -4.66 -35.81 38.76
C ARG A 489 -5.99 -35.06 38.86
N GLY A 490 -6.98 -35.51 38.09
CA GLY A 490 -8.39 -35.15 38.30
C GLY A 490 -9.27 -35.56 37.11
N GLN A 491 -10.27 -36.40 37.36
CA GLN A 491 -11.24 -36.89 36.39
C GLN A 491 -12.30 -35.83 36.02
N HIS A 492 -12.97 -36.07 34.89
CA HIS A 492 -14.27 -35.56 34.45
C HIS A 492 -14.35 -34.18 33.76
N PHE A 493 -14.34 -34.19 32.42
CA PHE A 493 -15.10 -33.22 31.59
C PHE A 493 -15.77 -33.85 30.36
N PHE A 494 -15.90 -35.18 30.33
CA PHE A 494 -16.60 -35.91 29.27
C PHE A 494 -17.93 -36.43 29.81
N ILE A 495 -19.03 -35.77 29.45
CA ILE A 495 -20.36 -36.39 29.52
C ILE A 495 -20.93 -36.28 28.10
N ALA A 496 -21.01 -37.43 27.42
CA ALA A 496 -21.86 -37.62 26.26
C ALA A 496 -23.34 -37.58 26.71
N PRO A 497 -24.29 -37.13 25.88
CA PRO A 497 -25.69 -37.14 26.27
C PRO A 497 -26.17 -38.58 26.37
N TYR A 498 -26.65 -38.97 27.55
CA TYR A 498 -27.33 -40.25 27.75
C TYR A 498 -28.58 -40.30 26.87
N VAL A 499 -28.61 -41.25 25.93
CA VAL A 499 -29.86 -41.81 25.41
C VAL A 499 -30.30 -42.84 26.44
N SER A 500 -31.43 -42.61 27.10
CA SER A 500 -32.08 -43.62 27.94
C SER A 500 -32.61 -44.72 27.03
N MET A 501 -32.00 -45.90 27.10
CA MET A 501 -32.68 -47.15 26.75
C MET A 501 -33.40 -47.61 28.02
N ASP A 502 -34.73 -47.61 27.97
CA ASP A 502 -35.56 -48.38 28.88
C ASP A 502 -35.18 -49.87 28.77
N GLU A 503 -35.00 -50.55 29.90
CA GLU A 503 -35.46 -51.93 30.09
C GLU A 503 -35.47 -52.30 31.60
N GLU A 504 -36.69 -52.33 32.12
CA GLU A 504 -37.31 -53.28 33.06
C GLU A 504 -36.54 -53.96 34.22
N LYS A 505 -37.21 -53.87 35.40
CA LYS A 505 -37.35 -54.85 36.51
C LYS A 505 -36.10 -55.01 37.41
N THR A 506 -36.18 -55.02 38.75
CA THR A 506 -37.17 -55.68 39.63
C THR A 506 -36.98 -55.19 41.08
N GLU A 507 -38.10 -55.03 41.79
CA GLU A 507 -38.36 -55.37 43.21
C GLU A 507 -37.72 -54.63 44.42
N LEU A 508 -38.64 -54.15 45.28
CA LEU A 508 -38.75 -54.26 46.77
C LEU A 508 -37.58 -53.66 47.60
N GLN A 509 -37.75 -52.82 48.64
CA GLN A 509 -38.71 -52.88 49.75
C GLN A 509 -38.48 -51.67 50.69
N ASP A 510 -39.53 -51.21 51.37
CA ASP A 510 -39.57 -50.65 52.74
C ASP A 510 -38.71 -49.41 53.12
N LYS A 511 -39.35 -48.26 53.38
CA LYS A 511 -39.96 -47.92 54.70
C LYS A 511 -40.51 -46.49 54.77
N GLU A 512 -41.61 -46.42 55.51
CA GLU A 512 -42.49 -45.29 55.79
C GLU A 512 -41.88 -44.14 56.63
N ASP A 513 -42.58 -43.01 56.52
CA ASP A 513 -42.89 -42.01 57.56
C ASP A 513 -41.84 -41.00 58.06
N ARG A 514 -42.07 -39.73 57.68
CA ARG A 514 -42.72 -38.72 58.57
C ARG A 514 -42.98 -37.36 57.87
N CYS A 515 -44.28 -37.00 57.76
CA CYS A 515 -44.96 -35.83 58.37
C CYS A 515 -44.10 -34.61 58.80
N LEU A 516 -44.46 -33.32 58.68
CA LEU A 516 -45.72 -32.56 58.55
C LEU A 516 -45.37 -31.06 58.33
N GLN A 517 -46.26 -30.31 57.65
CA GLN A 517 -46.69 -28.90 57.87
C GLN A 517 -45.61 -27.77 57.89
N ASP A 518 -45.84 -26.52 57.49
CA ASP A 518 -47.04 -25.71 57.62
C ASP A 518 -47.00 -24.47 56.71
N ASP A 519 -48.18 -23.89 56.56
CA ASP A 519 -48.71 -22.77 55.78
C ASP A 519 -48.00 -21.39 55.89
N GLY A 520 -48.32 -20.45 54.97
CA GLY A 520 -48.18 -19.02 55.30
C GLY A 520 -47.97 -17.97 54.19
N ARG A 521 -49.01 -17.74 53.37
CA ARG A 521 -49.34 -16.51 52.59
C ARG A 521 -48.67 -15.17 53.01
N ARG A 522 -48.25 -14.33 52.03
CA ARG A 522 -48.98 -13.10 51.56
C ARG A 522 -48.14 -12.19 50.63
N ASN A 523 -48.85 -11.67 49.60
CA ASN A 523 -48.53 -10.63 48.62
C ASN A 523 -48.04 -9.30 49.21
N THR A 524 -47.27 -8.51 48.43
CA THR A 524 -47.76 -7.26 47.78
C THR A 524 -46.72 -6.62 46.84
N MET A 525 -47.19 -6.18 45.68
CA MET A 525 -46.56 -5.25 44.72
C MET A 525 -46.33 -3.86 45.34
N SER A 526 -45.29 -3.14 44.89
CA SER A 526 -45.45 -1.83 44.23
C SER A 526 -44.17 -1.41 43.49
N CYS A 527 -44.37 -0.84 42.29
CA CYS A 527 -43.38 -0.04 41.56
C CYS A 527 -43.51 1.43 41.96
N SER A 528 -42.43 2.21 41.88
CA SER A 528 -42.25 3.39 41.00
C SER A 528 -41.19 4.38 41.53
N ASN A 529 -40.16 4.63 40.69
CA ASN A 529 -39.56 5.92 40.28
C ASN A 529 -38.88 6.83 41.33
N PRO A 530 -37.91 7.69 40.96
CA PRO A 530 -37.67 8.39 39.67
C PRO A 530 -36.64 7.77 38.73
#